data_AF-B6IKQ9-F1
#
_entry.id   AF-B6IKQ9-F1
#
_cell.length_a   1.000
_cell.length_b   1.000
_cell.length_c   1.000
_cell.angle_alpha   90.00
_cell.angle_beta   90.00
_cell.angle_gamma   90.00
#
_symmetry.space_group_name_H-M   'P 1'
#
loop_
_entity.id
_entity.type
_entity.pdbx_description
1 polymer ?
#
loop_
_entity_poly.entity_id
_entity_poly.type
_entity_poly.pdbx_seq_one_letter_code
_entity_poly.pdbx_strand_id
1 'polypeptide(L)' 'MFSWFIDTMILPCENFLRNKDILEEIKTRKFDVAIAEPFTVCSLALFEMLGIKKTILVSSCTHIDLILPHIGEPEDFS' A
#
# COMPACT_ATOMS: atom_id res chain seq x y z
N MET A 1 -19.59 4.89 -11.75
CA MET A 1 -18.86 5.57 -10.65
C MET A 1 -17.92 4.61 -9.93
N PHE A 2 -18.41 3.51 -9.33
CA PHE A 2 -17.53 2.53 -8.68
C PHE A 2 -16.55 1.82 -9.62
N SER A 3 -16.94 1.41 -10.84
CA SER A 3 -16.01 0.78 -11.80
C SER A 3 -14.80 1.65 -12.10
N TRP A 4 -15.03 2.91 -12.47
CA TRP A 4 -13.95 3.86 -12.78
C TRP A 4 -12.96 4.04 -11.63
N PHE A 5 -13.46 4.07 -10.39
CA PHE A 5 -12.61 4.16 -9.20
C PHE A 5 -11.72 2.92 -9.06
N ILE A 6 -12.29 1.73 -9.24
CA ILE A 6 -11.54 0.46 -9.21
C ILE A 6 -10.52 0.42 -10.35
N ASP A 7 -10.90 0.79 -11.57
CA ASP A 7 -10.03 0.83 -12.74
C ASP A 7 -8.84 1.78 -12.50
N THR A 8 -9.12 2.95 -11.90
CA THR A 8 -8.09 3.94 -11.52
C THR A 8 -7.13 3.41 -10.46
N MET A 9 -7.60 2.57 -9.54
CA MET A 9 -6.75 1.94 -8.52
C MET A 9 -5.92 0.77 -9.07
N ILE A 10 -6.42 0.05 -10.07
CA ILE A 10 -5.74 -1.11 -10.68
C ILE A 10 -4.66 -0.68 -11.68
N LEU A 11 -4.92 0.36 -12.48
CA LEU A 11 -4.02 0.77 -13.56
C LEU A 11 -2.56 1.05 -13.11
N PRO A 12 -2.30 1.74 -11.99
CA PRO A 12 -0.93 1.93 -11.48
C PRO A 12 -0.25 0.60 -11.16
N CYS A 13 -1.00 -0.36 -10.62
CA CYS A 13 -0.50 -1.68 -10.27
C CYS A 13 -0.10 -2.48 -11.51
N GLU A 14 -0.93 -2.49 -12.55
CA GLU A 14 -0.60 -3.14 -13.82
C GLU A 14 0.65 -2.52 -14.46
N ASN A 15 0.73 -1.19 -14.47
CA ASN A 15 1.88 -0.48 -15.03
C ASN A 15 3.18 -0.78 -14.26
N PHE A 16 3.12 -0.81 -12.94
CA PHE A 16 4.27 -1.15 -12.10
C PHE A 16 4.72 -2.61 -12.33
N LEU A 17 3.78 -3.56 -12.29
CA LEU A 17 4.07 -4.99 -12.44
C LEU A 17 4.49 -5.41 -13.86
N ARG A 18 4.25 -4.56 -14.87
CA ARG A 18 4.73 -4.75 -16.24
C ARG A 18 6.25 -4.57 -16.35
N ASN A 19 6.85 -3.74 -15.51
CA ASN A 19 8.29 -3.49 -15.57
C ASN A 19 9.08 -4.59 -14.85
N LYS A 20 9.44 -5.65 -15.59
CA LYS A 20 10.15 -6.81 -15.03
C LYS A 20 11.57 -6.49 -14.56
N ASP A 21 12.25 -5.55 -15.20
CA ASP A 21 13.61 -5.18 -14.85
C ASP A 21 13.68 -4.60 -13.43
N ILE A 22 12.73 -3.71 -13.10
CA ILE A 22 12.60 -3.15 -11.75
C ILE A 22 12.26 -4.23 -10.73
N LEU A 23 11.36 -5.16 -11.06
CA LEU A 23 10.98 -6.24 -10.14
C LEU A 23 12.17 -7.16 -9.82
N GLU A 24 12.99 -7.50 -10.81
CA GLU A 24 14.20 -8.29 -10.59
C GLU A 24 15.24 -7.51 -9.78
N GLU A 25 15.42 -6.20 -10.05
CA GLU A 25 16.29 -5.35 -9.25
C GLU A 25 15.87 -5.34 -7.77
N ILE A 26 14.57 -5.14 -7.50
CA ILE A 26 14.02 -5.12 -6.14
C ILE A 26 14.25 -6.46 -5.43
N LYS A 27 14.09 -7.60 -6.12
CA LYS A 27 14.38 -8.92 -5.55
C LYS A 27 15.83 -9.07 -5.11
N THR A 28 16.78 -8.49 -5.86
CA THR A 28 18.21 -8.59 -5.53
C THR A 28 18.59 -7.89 -4.23
N ARG A 29 17.80 -6.88 -3.81
CA ARG A 29 18.08 -6.05 -2.63
C ARG A 29 17.75 -6.73 -1.29
N LYS A 30 17.01 -7.85 -1.29
CA LYS A 30 16.72 -8.70 -0.11
C LYS A 30 16.19 -7.91 1.10
N PHE A 31 15.08 -7.21 0.91
CA PHE A 31 14.46 -6.43 1.99
C PHE A 31 13.97 -7.31 3.14
N ASP A 32 14.24 -6.89 4.38
CA ASP A 32 13.78 -7.57 5.59
C ASP A 32 12.34 -7.19 6.00
N VAL A 33 11.92 -5.96 5.66
CA VAL A 33 10.64 -5.36 6.05
C VAL A 33 10.09 -4.58 4.86
N ALA A 34 8.77 -4.63 4.68
CA ALA A 34 8.05 -3.86 3.69
C ALA A 34 7.04 -2.92 4.35
N ILE A 35 6.94 -1.70 3.83
CA ILE A 35 6.06 -0.64 4.33
C ILE A 35 5.15 -0.20 3.19
N ALA A 36 3.84 -0.15 3.42
CA ALA A 36 2.87 0.29 2.43
C ALA A 36 1.79 1.18 3.03
N GLU A 37 1.26 2.06 2.18
CA GLU A 37 0.01 2.77 2.44
C GLU A 37 -1.20 1.83 2.20
N PRO A 38 -2.23 1.81 3.06
CA PRO A 38 -3.42 0.97 2.90
C PRO A 38 -4.24 1.31 1.64
N PHE A 39 -4.02 2.48 1.04
CA PHE A 39 -4.69 2.89 -0.21
C PHE A 39 -4.02 2.36 -1.46
N THR A 40 -2.84 1.74 -1.37
CA THR A 40 -2.18 1.15 -2.53
C THR A 40 -2.56 -0.33 -2.67
N VAL A 41 -3.45 -0.62 -3.62
CA VAL A 41 -4.12 -1.93 -3.74
C VAL A 41 -3.15 -3.11 -3.96
N CYS A 42 -2.03 -2.93 -4.66
CA CYS A 42 -1.12 -4.02 -5.02
C CYS A 42 0.12 -4.17 -4.14
N SER A 43 0.38 -3.27 -3.19
CA SER A 43 1.63 -3.30 -2.41
C SER A 43 1.77 -4.60 -1.62
N LEU A 44 0.69 -5.09 -1.02
CA LEU A 44 0.69 -6.34 -0.27
C LEU A 44 0.97 -7.57 -1.17
N ALA A 45 0.38 -7.61 -2.36
CA ALA A 45 0.64 -8.67 -3.33
C ALA A 45 2.10 -8.66 -3.81
N LEU A 46 2.69 -7.46 -3.97
CA LEU A 46 4.11 -7.32 -4.27
C LEU A 46 4.98 -7.86 -3.12
N PHE A 47 4.65 -7.57 -1.87
CA PHE A 47 5.41 -8.06 -0.72
C PHE A 47 5.37 -9.58 -0.63
N GLU A 48 4.22 -10.19 -0.90
CA GLU A 48 4.07 -11.63 -1.01
C GLU A 48 4.93 -12.21 -2.13
N MET A 49 4.92 -11.61 -3.32
CA MET A 49 5.78 -12.02 -4.45
C MET A 49 7.28 -11.94 -4.11
N LEU A 50 7.69 -10.94 -3.33
CA LEU A 50 9.07 -10.76 -2.88
C LEU A 50 9.44 -11.66 -1.69
N GLY A 51 8.49 -12.41 -1.13
CA GLY A 51 8.71 -13.27 0.03
C GLY A 51 8.88 -12.52 1.35
N ILE A 52 8.46 -11.25 1.43
CA ILE A 52 8.64 -10.40 2.60
C ILE A 52 7.47 -10.64 3.57
N LYS A 53 7.75 -11.31 4.70
CA LYS A 53 6.73 -11.63 5.71
C LYS A 53 6.46 -10.50 6.70
N LYS A 54 7.42 -9.60 6.91
CA LYS A 54 7.31 -8.49 7.86
C LYS A 54 6.75 -7.28 7.12
N THR A 55 5.47 -7.03 7.28
CA THR A 55 4.77 -5.93 6.62
C THR A 55 4.24 -4.93 7.64
N ILE A 56 4.33 -3.65 7.32
CA ILE A 56 3.78 -2.56 8.11
C ILE A 56 2.88 -1.75 7.21
N LEU A 57 1.61 -1.61 7.60
CA LEU A 57 0.72 -0.63 6.98
C LEU A 57 0.85 0.68 7.75
N VAL A 58 1.12 1.75 7.03
CA VAL A 58 1.20 3.11 7.57
C VAL A 58 0.21 3.99 6.83
N SER A 59 -0.33 5.02 7.47
CA SER A 59 -1.10 6.03 6.74
C SER A 59 -0.50 7.42 6.86
N SER A 60 -0.43 8.13 5.74
CA SER A 60 -0.10 9.56 5.72
C SER A 60 -1.30 10.46 6.03
N CYS A 61 -2.51 9.91 6.03
CA CYS A 61 -3.74 10.63 6.37
C CYS A 61 -4.01 10.52 7.87
N THR A 62 -3.52 11.48 8.66
CA THR A 62 -3.72 11.52 10.12
C THR A 62 -5.20 11.58 10.49
N HIS A 63 -5.97 12.43 9.80
CA HIS A 63 -7.39 12.64 10.06
C HIS A 63 -8.29 11.80 9.13
N ILE A 64 -8.02 10.50 8.98
CA ILE A 64 -8.98 9.62 8.32
C ILE A 64 -10.08 9.23 9.30
N ASP A 65 -11.31 9.64 8.99
CA ASP A 65 -12.51 9.39 9.81
C ASP A 65 -12.66 7.91 10.20
N LEU A 66 -12.24 7.00 9.32
CA LEU A 66 -12.34 5.56 9.54
C LEU A 66 -11.39 5.02 10.62
N ILE A 67 -10.22 5.63 10.79
CA ILE A 67 -9.17 5.16 11.71
C ILE A 67 -9.04 6.07 12.94
N LEU A 68 -9.58 7.28 12.87
CA LEU A 68 -9.64 8.28 13.95
C LEU A 68 -10.01 7.66 15.32
N PRO A 69 -11.09 6.85 15.45
CA PRO A 69 -11.46 6.21 16.71
C PRO A 69 -10.45 5.17 17.24
N HIS A 70 -9.54 4.71 16.38
CA HIS A 70 -8.62 3.61 16.66
C HIS A 70 -7.18 4.08 16.91
N ILE A 71 -6.83 5.31 16.56
CA ILE A 71 -5.45 5.84 16.66
C ILE A 71 -5.22 6.73 17.89
N GLY A 72 -6.23 6.91 18.74
CA GLY A 72 -6.12 7.71 19.97
C GLY A 72 -6.00 9.21 19.73
N GLU A 73 -6.38 9.69 18.55
CA GLU A 73 -6.60 11.12 18.31
C GLU A 73 -7.82 11.58 19.12
N PRO A 74 -7.79 12.78 19.73
CA PRO A 74 -8.93 13.30 20.46
C PRO A 74 -10.12 13.49 19.52
N GLU A 75 -11.28 12.92 19.88
CA GLU A 75 -12.52 12.99 19.08
C GLU A 75 -13.10 14.41 19.01
N ASP A 76 -12.58 15.35 19.80
CA ASP A 76 -13.00 16.75 19.85
C ASP A 76 -12.40 17.55 18.67
N PHE A 77 -13.00 17.39 17.49
CA PHE A 77 -12.91 18.43 16.45
C PHE A 77 -14.06 19.41 16.69
N SER A 78 -13.71 20.62 17.12
CA SER A 78 -14.62 21.76 17.29
C SER A 78 -15.41 22.09 16.03
#